data_AF-A0A8H6TM89-F1
#
_entry.id   AF-A0A8H6TM89-F1
#
_cell.length_a   1.000
_cell.length_b   1.000
_cell.length_c   1.000
_cell.angle_alpha   90.00
_cell.angle_beta   90.00
_cell.angle_gamma   90.00
#
_symmetry.space_group_name_H-M   'P 1'
#
loop_
_entity.id
_entity.type
_entity.pdbx_description
1 polymer ?
#
loop_
_entity_poly.entity_id
_entity_poly.type
_entity_poly.pdbx_seq_one_letter_code
_entity_poly.pdbx_strand_id
1 'polypeptide(L)'
;MVRRRRRARSAVYTHPPQTKAKKTRKFATVKRMLNPNDIRLKENQLKQKMKEEKEKEKAVRRVPQVASSMFLAHNEALAPPYRVLVDTNFINFSLQNKLELVSGMMDCLYAKCIPCITDCVMAELEKLGHRYRVALSVARDPRFERLKCSHDGTYADDCLVQRVTAHKCYIVATCDRDLRRRIRQIPGVPLMYVVKRRYAIERLPDQGAPT
;
A
#
# COMPACT_ATOMS: atom_id res chain seq x y z
N MET A 1 22.47 89.59 84.77
CA MET A 1 21.12 90.04 84.37
C MET A 1 20.96 89.78 82.87
N VAL A 2 19.74 89.47 82.40
CA VAL A 2 19.32 89.45 80.99
C VAL A 2 19.35 88.09 80.23
N ARG A 3 18.19 87.43 80.37
CA ARG A 3 17.31 86.84 79.33
C ARG A 3 17.74 85.57 78.59
N ARG A 4 17.17 84.47 79.12
CA ARG A 4 16.71 83.27 78.40
C ARG A 4 16.03 83.62 77.06
N ARG A 5 16.54 83.06 75.97
CA ARG A 5 15.74 82.61 74.81
C ARG A 5 16.15 81.17 74.50
N ARG A 6 15.63 80.22 75.27
CA ARG A 6 15.67 78.80 74.86
C ARG A 6 14.55 78.60 73.85
N ARG A 7 14.93 78.43 72.58
CA ARG A 7 14.07 78.05 71.46
C ARG A 7 13.21 76.84 71.85
N ALA A 8 11.90 76.94 71.63
CA ALA A 8 11.02 75.78 71.62
C ALA A 8 11.50 74.83 70.50
N ARG A 9 12.05 73.67 70.87
CA ARG A 9 12.30 72.58 69.92
C ARG A 9 10.95 71.91 69.67
N SER A 10 10.39 72.15 68.50
CA SER A 10 9.30 71.39 67.90
C SER A 10 9.63 69.90 67.97
N ALA A 11 8.79 69.11 68.65
CA ALA A 11 8.89 67.67 68.68
C ALA A 11 8.63 67.13 67.26
N VAL A 12 9.70 66.68 66.60
CA VAL A 12 9.61 65.95 65.34
C VAL A 12 9.01 64.58 65.65
N TYR A 13 7.74 64.38 65.33
CA TYR A 13 7.14 63.05 65.31
C TYR A 13 7.79 62.24 64.19
N THR A 14 8.74 61.37 64.52
CA THR A 14 9.23 60.34 63.61
C THR A 14 8.19 59.22 63.53
N HIS A 15 7.52 59.06 62.38
CA HIS A 15 6.66 57.91 62.13
C HIS A 15 7.48 56.61 62.19
N PRO A 16 6.98 55.55 62.86
CA PRO A 16 7.66 54.26 62.89
C PRO A 16 7.73 53.65 61.46
N PRO A 17 8.79 52.91 61.11
CA PRO A 17 8.94 52.33 59.79
C PRO A 17 7.84 51.29 59.54
N GLN A 18 7.09 51.45 58.44
CA GLN A 18 6.11 50.46 58.01
C GLN A 18 6.81 49.12 57.75
N THR A 19 6.50 48.12 58.57
CA THR A 19 6.98 46.75 58.34
C THR A 19 6.23 46.17 57.14
N LYS A 20 6.97 45.76 56.10
CA LYS A 20 6.38 45.18 54.87
C LYS A 20 5.54 43.95 55.22
N ALA A 21 4.33 43.86 54.67
CA ALA A 21 3.42 42.74 54.91
C ALA A 21 4.09 41.40 54.53
N LYS A 22 4.09 40.43 55.45
CA LYS A 22 4.71 39.12 55.22
C LYS A 22 3.90 38.35 54.17
N LYS A 23 4.55 37.91 53.08
CA LYS A 23 3.90 37.04 52.07
C LYS A 23 3.43 35.75 52.75
N THR A 24 2.12 35.55 52.78
CA THR A 24 1.50 34.36 53.36
C THR A 24 1.81 33.13 52.49
N ARG A 25 2.14 32.01 53.15
CA ARG A 25 2.38 30.74 52.45
C ARG A 25 1.05 30.24 51.86
N LYS A 26 1.10 29.79 50.61
CA LYS A 26 -0.06 29.14 49.98
C LYS A 26 -0.28 27.78 50.65
N PHE A 27 -1.53 27.46 50.99
CA PHE A 27 -1.91 26.15 51.51
C PHE A 27 -1.79 25.08 50.40
N ALA A 28 -1.40 23.85 50.77
CA ALA A 28 -1.28 22.69 49.87
C ALA A 28 -0.33 22.87 48.66
N THR A 29 0.79 23.55 48.83
CA THR A 29 1.83 23.60 47.78
C THR A 29 2.50 22.24 47.62
N VAL A 30 2.24 21.59 46.49
CA VAL A 30 2.91 20.35 46.07
C VAL A 30 4.10 20.64 45.17
N LYS A 31 5.06 19.71 45.13
CA LYS A 31 6.18 19.74 44.18
C LYS A 31 5.60 19.67 42.76
N ARG A 32 6.08 20.53 41.85
CA ARG A 32 5.64 20.51 40.45
C ARG A 32 6.03 19.17 39.83
N MET A 33 5.03 18.35 39.49
CA MET A 33 5.18 17.10 38.76
C MET A 33 4.76 17.32 37.30
N LEU A 34 5.27 16.48 36.41
CA LEU A 34 4.87 16.51 35.00
C LEU A 34 3.41 16.08 34.88
N ASN A 35 2.61 16.86 34.15
CA ASN A 35 1.21 16.54 33.91
C ASN A 35 1.12 15.37 32.91
N PRO A 36 0.31 14.32 33.15
CA PRO A 36 0.11 13.23 32.18
C PRO A 36 -0.38 13.71 30.81
N ASN A 37 -1.01 14.89 30.72
CA ASN A 37 -1.45 15.49 29.44
C ASN A 37 -0.47 16.54 28.86
N ASP A 38 0.78 16.56 29.32
CA ASP A 38 1.81 17.47 28.80
C ASP A 38 2.12 17.18 27.32
N ILE A 39 2.34 18.23 26.53
CA ILE A 39 2.63 18.17 25.09
C ILE A 39 3.87 17.30 24.82
N ARG A 40 4.84 17.28 25.75
CA ARG A 40 6.05 16.44 25.66
C ARG A 40 5.78 14.93 25.73
N LEU A 41 4.64 14.51 26.29
CA LEU A 41 4.23 13.11 26.40
C LEU A 41 3.35 12.64 25.22
N LYS A 42 2.82 13.56 24.40
CA LYS A 42 1.91 13.24 23.28
C LYS A 42 2.54 12.28 22.27
N GLU A 43 3.82 12.43 21.95
CA GLU A 43 4.52 11.52 21.02
C GLU A 43 4.61 10.09 21.59
N ASN A 44 4.83 9.95 22.89
CA ASN A 44 4.90 8.65 23.55
C ASN A 44 3.52 7.99 23.64
N GLN A 45 2.47 8.78 23.92
CA GLN A 45 1.08 8.30 23.92
C GLN A 45 0.61 7.90 22.52
N LEU A 46 0.98 8.65 21.47
CA LEU A 46 0.72 8.26 20.07
C LEU A 46 1.43 6.95 19.73
N LYS A 47 2.71 6.81 20.09
CA LYS A 47 3.46 5.55 19.89
C LYS A 47 2.84 4.38 20.64
N GLN A 48 2.33 4.57 21.86
CA GLN A 48 1.63 3.54 22.63
C GLN A 48 0.29 3.16 21.99
N LYS A 49 -0.54 4.15 21.60
CA LYS A 49 -1.80 3.92 20.89
C LYS A 49 -1.60 3.16 19.58
N MET A 50 -0.61 3.55 18.77
CA MET A 50 -0.28 2.82 17.54
C MET A 50 0.20 1.39 17.80
N LYS A 51 0.89 1.13 18.93
CA LYS A 51 1.28 -0.23 19.33
C LYS A 51 0.06 -1.05 19.75
N GLU A 52 -0.81 -0.48 20.59
CA GLU A 52 -2.05 -1.13 21.02
C GLU A 52 -2.99 -1.40 19.83
N GLU A 53 -3.11 -0.49 18.87
CA GLU A 53 -3.88 -0.69 17.64
C GLU A 53 -3.29 -1.83 16.80
N LYS A 54 -1.96 -1.88 16.61
CA LYS A 54 -1.29 -2.99 15.94
C LYS A 54 -1.46 -4.31 16.67
N GLU A 55 -1.46 -4.32 18.00
CA GLU A 55 -1.72 -5.51 18.81
C GLU A 55 -3.17 -5.97 18.69
N LYS A 56 -4.13 -5.04 18.71
CA LYS A 56 -5.55 -5.32 18.47
C LYS A 56 -5.79 -5.86 17.06
N GLU A 57 -5.15 -5.29 16.04
CA GLU A 57 -5.22 -5.81 14.67
C GLU A 57 -4.65 -7.23 14.54
N LYS A 58 -3.52 -7.51 15.21
CA LYS A 58 -2.94 -8.87 15.25
C LYS A 58 -3.80 -9.86 16.02
N ALA A 59 -4.54 -9.41 17.04
CA ALA A 59 -5.45 -10.26 17.81
C ALA A 59 -6.67 -10.69 16.99
N VAL A 60 -7.10 -9.90 15.99
CA VAL A 60 -8.18 -10.28 15.09
C VAL A 60 -7.68 -11.29 14.05
N ARG A 61 -7.97 -12.57 14.26
CA ARG A 61 -7.67 -13.63 13.30
C ARG A 61 -8.63 -13.56 12.11
N ARG A 62 -8.24 -12.86 11.04
CA ARG A 62 -8.97 -12.86 9.76
C ARG A 62 -8.56 -14.08 8.94
N VAL A 63 -9.39 -15.12 8.94
CA VAL A 63 -9.23 -16.24 8.01
C VAL A 63 -9.95 -15.87 6.71
N PRO A 64 -9.24 -15.74 5.57
CA PRO A 64 -9.91 -15.48 4.30
C PRO A 64 -10.79 -16.68 3.93
N GLN A 65 -12.04 -16.42 3.59
CA GLN A 65 -12.93 -17.45 3.05
C GLN A 65 -12.45 -17.86 1.65
N VAL A 66 -12.52 -19.15 1.34
CA VAL A 66 -12.20 -19.66 0.01
C VAL A 66 -13.32 -19.25 -0.95
N ALA A 67 -12.95 -18.82 -2.16
CA ALA A 67 -13.92 -18.42 -3.19
C ALA A 67 -14.87 -19.58 -3.53
N SER A 68 -16.17 -19.28 -3.66
CA SER A 68 -17.22 -20.26 -3.97
C SER A 68 -17.06 -20.92 -5.34
N SER A 69 -16.39 -20.27 -6.29
CA SER A 69 -16.12 -20.78 -7.64
C SER A 69 -15.04 -21.87 -7.70
N MET A 70 -14.43 -22.20 -6.56
CA MET A 70 -13.35 -23.18 -6.48
C MET A 70 -13.91 -24.53 -6.04
N PHE A 71 -13.89 -25.51 -6.93
CA PHE A 71 -14.03 -26.91 -6.55
C PHE A 71 -12.64 -27.49 -6.28
N LEU A 72 -12.27 -27.60 -5.01
CA LEU A 72 -10.91 -27.94 -4.58
C LEU A 72 -9.86 -26.98 -5.17
N ALA A 73 -9.08 -27.44 -6.16
CA ALA A 73 -8.08 -26.65 -6.88
C ALA A 73 -8.55 -26.21 -8.27
N HIS A 74 -9.71 -26.70 -8.73
CA HIS A 74 -10.30 -26.38 -10.02
C HIS A 74 -11.16 -25.12 -9.90
N ASN A 75 -11.12 -24.26 -10.92
CA ASN A 75 -11.84 -23.00 -10.94
C ASN A 75 -12.90 -23.02 -12.04
N GLU A 76 -14.15 -23.24 -11.65
CA GLU A 76 -15.28 -23.38 -12.58
C GLU A 76 -15.74 -22.03 -13.15
N ALA A 77 -15.32 -20.91 -12.56
CA ALA A 77 -15.71 -19.56 -13.01
C ALA A 77 -14.95 -19.07 -14.25
N LEU A 78 -13.95 -19.82 -14.73
CA LEU A 78 -13.20 -19.46 -15.93
C LEU A 78 -13.95 -19.91 -17.18
N ALA A 79 -14.91 -19.11 -17.61
CA ALA A 79 -15.61 -19.27 -18.87
C ALA A 79 -15.12 -18.25 -19.92
N PRO A 80 -15.16 -18.59 -21.22
CA PRO A 80 -15.00 -17.61 -22.28
C PRO A 80 -16.03 -16.46 -22.15
N PRO A 81 -15.65 -15.18 -22.33
CA PRO A 81 -14.35 -14.68 -22.78
C PRO A 81 -13.29 -14.64 -21.66
N TYR A 82 -12.11 -15.20 -21.96
CA TYR A 82 -11.01 -15.23 -20.99
C TYR A 82 -10.36 -13.86 -20.85
N ARG A 83 -10.20 -13.42 -19.59
CA ARG A 83 -9.46 -12.19 -19.26
C ARG A 83 -8.03 -12.54 -18.90
N VAL A 84 -7.09 -12.00 -19.67
CA VAL A 84 -5.67 -12.33 -19.55
C VAL A 84 -4.91 -11.11 -19.03
N LEU A 85 -4.40 -11.16 -17.81
CA LEU A 85 -3.52 -10.12 -17.26
C LEU A 85 -2.15 -10.21 -17.92
N VAL A 86 -1.72 -9.14 -18.57
CA VAL A 86 -0.46 -9.08 -19.32
C VAL A 86 0.61 -8.34 -18.52
N ASP A 87 1.79 -8.94 -18.44
CA ASP A 87 3.00 -8.38 -17.84
C ASP A 87 3.91 -7.72 -18.89
N THR A 88 4.77 -6.78 -18.48
CA THR A 88 5.70 -6.03 -19.37
C THR A 88 6.64 -6.97 -20.11
N ASN A 89 7.22 -7.94 -19.38
CA ASN A 89 8.15 -8.92 -19.92
C ASN A 89 7.48 -9.79 -20.99
N PHE A 90 6.21 -10.15 -20.79
CA PHE A 90 5.47 -10.98 -21.75
C PHE A 90 5.28 -10.27 -23.10
N ILE A 91 4.98 -8.96 -23.08
CA ILE A 91 4.87 -8.15 -24.30
C ILE A 91 6.22 -8.12 -25.03
N ASN A 92 7.31 -7.91 -24.29
CA ASN A 92 8.66 -7.86 -24.85
C ASN A 92 9.06 -9.18 -25.52
N PHE A 93 8.82 -10.31 -24.85
CA PHE A 93 9.08 -11.63 -25.42
C PHE A 93 8.17 -11.94 -26.62
N SER A 94 6.93 -11.47 -26.62
CA SER A 94 6.02 -11.65 -27.75
C SER A 94 6.50 -10.89 -28.98
N LEU A 95 6.95 -9.63 -28.79
CA LEU A 95 7.51 -8.82 -29.88
C LEU A 95 8.82 -9.40 -30.43
N GLN A 96 9.72 -9.89 -29.56
CA GLN A 96 10.96 -10.53 -29.99
C GLN A 96 10.71 -11.76 -30.86
N ASN A 97 9.69 -12.57 -30.50
CA ASN A 97 9.32 -13.76 -31.26
C ASN A 97 8.36 -13.49 -32.43
N LYS A 98 8.02 -12.22 -32.69
CA LYS A 98 7.10 -11.77 -33.75
C LYS A 98 5.70 -12.40 -33.61
N LEU A 99 5.20 -12.51 -32.38
CA LEU A 99 3.87 -13.01 -32.08
C LEU A 99 2.90 -11.85 -31.90
N GLU A 100 1.75 -11.92 -32.57
CA GLU A 100 0.63 -11.02 -32.31
C GLU A 100 -0.08 -11.48 -31.03
N LEU A 101 -0.16 -10.61 -30.02
CA LEU A 101 -0.66 -10.95 -28.68
C LEU A 101 -2.10 -11.50 -28.71
N VAL A 102 -3.02 -10.81 -29.37
CA VAL A 102 -4.45 -11.22 -29.38
C VAL A 102 -4.65 -12.51 -30.15
N SER A 103 -4.10 -12.62 -31.37
CA SER A 103 -4.20 -13.84 -32.18
C SER A 103 -3.56 -15.02 -31.47
N GLY A 104 -2.33 -14.87 -30.97
CA GLY A 104 -1.64 -15.95 -30.30
C GLY A 104 -2.36 -16.43 -29.04
N MET A 105 -3.01 -15.52 -28.29
CA MET A 105 -3.84 -15.89 -27.13
C MET A 105 -5.08 -16.68 -27.54
N MET A 106 -5.73 -16.29 -28.64
CA MET A 106 -6.89 -17.00 -29.17
C MET A 106 -6.50 -18.38 -29.70
N ASP A 107 -5.36 -18.50 -30.38
CA ASP A 107 -4.84 -19.78 -30.89
C ASP A 107 -4.46 -20.73 -29.75
N CYS A 108 -3.98 -20.20 -28.62
CA CYS A 108 -3.62 -21.00 -27.45
C CYS A 108 -4.84 -21.45 -26.65
N LEU A 109 -5.83 -20.58 -26.46
CA LEU A 109 -7.01 -20.84 -25.63
C LEU A 109 -8.20 -21.41 -26.40
N TYR A 110 -8.16 -21.39 -27.73
CA TYR A 110 -9.26 -21.76 -28.64
C TYR A 110 -10.58 -21.03 -28.34
N ALA A 111 -10.49 -19.84 -27.77
CA ALA A 111 -11.62 -19.06 -27.29
C ALA A 111 -11.35 -17.56 -27.43
N LYS A 112 -12.40 -16.74 -27.24
CA LYS A 112 -12.25 -15.28 -27.23
C LYS A 112 -11.46 -14.83 -26.01
N CYS A 113 -10.37 -14.11 -26.25
CA CYS A 113 -9.48 -13.59 -25.21
C CYS A 113 -9.51 -12.06 -25.19
N ILE A 114 -9.60 -11.50 -23.98
CA ILE A 114 -9.51 -10.06 -23.72
C ILE A 114 -8.22 -9.85 -22.94
N PRO A 115 -7.17 -9.29 -23.56
CA PRO A 115 -5.96 -8.96 -22.83
C PRO A 115 -6.22 -7.72 -21.98
N CYS A 116 -5.83 -7.81 -20.71
CA CYS A 116 -6.00 -6.76 -19.72
C CYS A 116 -4.62 -6.27 -19.26
N ILE A 117 -4.42 -4.96 -19.25
CA ILE A 117 -3.19 -4.32 -18.79
C ILE A 117 -3.52 -3.48 -17.56
N THR A 118 -2.72 -3.61 -16.51
CA THR A 118 -2.85 -2.78 -15.32
C THR A 118 -2.11 -1.46 -15.48
N ASP A 119 -2.59 -0.41 -14.80
CA ASP A 119 -1.94 0.91 -14.84
C ASP A 119 -0.45 0.85 -14.44
N CYS A 120 -0.08 -0.10 -13.60
CA CYS A 120 1.28 -0.21 -13.07
C CYS A 120 2.23 -0.85 -14.08
N VAL A 121 1.76 -1.87 -14.80
CA VAL A 121 2.48 -2.44 -15.96
C VAL A 121 2.64 -1.38 -17.04
N MET A 122 1.60 -0.55 -17.26
CA MET A 122 1.67 0.56 -18.20
C MET A 122 2.72 1.61 -17.78
N ALA A 123 2.75 1.96 -16.49
CA ALA A 123 3.74 2.88 -15.94
C ALA A 123 5.18 2.31 -16.00
N GLU A 124 5.35 1.00 -15.84
CA GLU A 124 6.65 0.34 -16.02
C GLU A 124 7.13 0.41 -17.48
N LEU A 125 6.25 0.17 -18.46
CA LEU A 125 6.59 0.33 -19.89
C LEU A 125 6.99 1.77 -20.22
N GLU A 126 6.33 2.76 -19.62
CA GLU A 126 6.67 4.17 -19.80
C GLU A 126 8.05 4.52 -19.20
N LYS A 127 8.40 3.95 -18.04
CA LYS A 127 9.72 4.13 -17.40
C LYS A 127 10.86 3.51 -18.20
N LEU A 128 10.62 2.39 -18.89
CA LEU A 128 11.65 1.69 -19.68
C LEU A 128 12.08 2.47 -20.95
N GLY A 129 11.33 3.51 -21.33
CA GLY A 129 11.75 4.53 -22.29
C GLY A 129 11.73 4.11 -23.76
N HIS A 130 12.58 4.75 -24.58
CA HIS A 130 12.52 4.68 -26.05
C HIS A 130 12.68 3.26 -26.63
N ARG A 131 13.45 2.38 -25.96
CA ARG A 131 13.67 1.00 -26.42
C ARG A 131 12.38 0.17 -26.49
N TYR A 132 11.39 0.53 -25.67
CA TYR A 132 10.12 -0.19 -25.55
C TYR A 132 8.95 0.59 -26.14
N ARG A 133 9.21 1.58 -27.01
CA ARG A 133 8.16 2.38 -27.67
C ARG A 133 7.16 1.53 -28.46
N VAL A 134 7.63 0.46 -29.10
CA VAL A 134 6.76 -0.49 -29.83
C VAL A 134 5.86 -1.24 -28.85
N ALA A 135 6.41 -1.76 -27.75
CA ALA A 135 5.64 -2.42 -26.69
C ALA A 135 4.58 -1.50 -26.08
N LEU A 136 4.93 -0.23 -25.85
CA LEU A 136 4.01 0.79 -25.37
C LEU A 136 2.90 1.10 -26.39
N SER A 137 3.20 1.10 -27.69
CA SER A 137 2.19 1.32 -28.72
C SER A 137 1.18 0.18 -28.76
N VAL A 138 1.66 -1.07 -28.70
CA VAL A 138 0.83 -2.28 -28.64
C VAL A 138 -0.01 -2.32 -27.35
N ALA A 139 0.57 -1.94 -26.21
CA ALA A 139 -0.16 -1.84 -24.95
C ALA A 139 -1.28 -0.78 -24.95
N ARG A 140 -1.21 0.21 -25.85
CA ARG A 140 -2.24 1.26 -26.02
C ARG A 140 -3.34 0.86 -27.00
N ASP A 141 -3.25 -0.30 -27.66
CA ASP A 141 -4.24 -0.72 -28.62
C ASP A 141 -5.64 -0.86 -27.97
N PRO A 142 -6.73 -0.52 -28.69
CA PRO A 142 -8.09 -0.54 -28.16
C PRO A 142 -8.61 -1.96 -27.87
N ARG A 143 -7.92 -2.99 -28.35
CA ARG A 143 -8.22 -4.39 -28.04
C ARG A 143 -7.84 -4.76 -26.59
N PHE A 144 -7.00 -3.96 -25.94
CA PHE A 144 -6.60 -4.17 -24.55
C PHE A 144 -7.53 -3.44 -23.59
N GLU A 145 -8.01 -4.16 -22.58
CA GLU A 145 -8.75 -3.56 -21.49
C GLU A 145 -7.79 -2.99 -20.45
N ARG A 146 -7.95 -1.71 -20.10
CA ARG A 146 -7.14 -1.07 -19.05
C ARG A 146 -7.79 -1.23 -17.69
N LEU A 147 -7.06 -1.84 -16.76
CA LEU A 147 -7.49 -2.04 -15.39
C LEU A 147 -6.84 -1.04 -14.45
N LYS A 148 -7.68 -0.23 -13.81
CA LYS A 148 -7.22 0.77 -12.85
C LYS A 148 -6.68 0.13 -11.59
N CYS A 149 -5.57 0.66 -11.09
CA CYS A 149 -4.92 0.22 -9.86
C CYS A 149 -5.14 1.23 -8.72
N SER A 150 -5.49 0.75 -7.54
CA SER A 150 -5.76 1.56 -6.35
C SER A 150 -4.60 1.47 -5.35
N HIS A 151 -3.37 1.65 -5.80
CA HIS A 151 -2.20 1.58 -4.93
C HIS A 151 -1.12 2.57 -5.35
N ASP A 152 -0.40 3.10 -4.36
CA ASP A 152 0.63 4.11 -4.58
C ASP A 152 1.95 3.43 -4.95
N GLY A 153 2.28 3.44 -6.25
CA GLY A 153 3.64 3.16 -6.73
C GLY A 153 4.24 1.78 -6.42
N THR A 154 3.43 0.76 -6.11
CA THR A 154 3.93 -0.60 -5.86
C THR A 154 4.46 -1.26 -7.14
N TYR A 155 5.34 -2.27 -6.97
CA TYR A 155 5.81 -3.13 -8.06
C TYR A 155 4.64 -3.80 -8.79
N ALA A 156 4.71 -3.92 -10.12
CA ALA A 156 3.64 -4.54 -10.91
C ALA A 156 3.39 -6.00 -10.52
N ASP A 157 4.45 -6.74 -10.17
CA ASP A 157 4.35 -8.14 -9.73
C ASP A 157 3.42 -8.29 -8.51
N ASP A 158 3.57 -7.40 -7.53
CA ASP A 158 2.74 -7.41 -6.32
C ASP A 158 1.30 -7.03 -6.63
N CYS A 159 1.09 -6.07 -7.53
CA CYS A 159 -0.23 -5.71 -8.02
C CYS A 159 -0.94 -6.90 -8.67
N LEU A 160 -0.25 -7.61 -9.57
CA LEU A 160 -0.79 -8.77 -10.27
C LEU A 160 -1.14 -9.88 -9.28
N VAL A 161 -0.24 -10.19 -8.35
CA VAL A 161 -0.48 -11.23 -7.33
C VAL A 161 -1.66 -10.88 -6.43
N GLN A 162 -1.75 -9.63 -5.95
CA GLN A 162 -2.87 -9.19 -5.12
C GLN A 162 -4.20 -9.25 -5.87
N ARG A 163 -4.23 -8.77 -7.12
CA ARG A 163 -5.44 -8.77 -7.95
C ARG A 163 -5.95 -10.18 -8.22
N VAL A 164 -5.06 -11.11 -8.55
CA VAL A 164 -5.36 -12.51 -8.82
C VAL A 164 -5.78 -13.26 -7.56
N THR A 165 -5.19 -12.92 -6.42
CA THR A 165 -5.57 -13.48 -5.12
C THR A 165 -6.98 -13.05 -4.72
N ALA A 166 -7.33 -11.78 -4.94
CA ALA A 166 -8.66 -11.25 -4.67
C ALA A 166 -9.72 -11.76 -5.65
N HIS A 167 -9.37 -11.81 -6.93
CA HIS A 167 -10.26 -12.19 -8.01
C HIS A 167 -9.62 -13.28 -8.87
N LYS A 168 -10.09 -14.52 -8.69
CA LYS A 168 -9.60 -15.67 -9.44
C LYS A 168 -10.18 -15.78 -10.86
N CYS A 169 -10.63 -14.69 -11.47
CA CYS A 169 -11.24 -14.68 -12.80
C CYS A 169 -10.26 -14.28 -13.92
N TYR A 170 -8.95 -14.38 -13.66
CA TYR A 170 -7.91 -13.96 -14.59
C TYR A 170 -6.94 -15.11 -14.90
N ILE A 171 -6.49 -15.14 -16.14
CA ILE A 171 -5.30 -15.88 -16.57
C ILE A 171 -4.12 -14.91 -16.51
N VAL A 172 -2.96 -15.34 -16.03
CA VAL A 172 -1.78 -14.44 -15.98
C VAL A 172 -0.79 -14.82 -17.07
N ALA A 173 -0.44 -13.85 -17.91
CA ALA A 173 0.56 -13.97 -18.96
C ALA A 173 1.89 -13.37 -18.51
N THR A 174 2.84 -14.22 -18.13
CA THR A 174 4.17 -13.79 -17.71
C THR A 174 5.24 -14.81 -18.08
N CYS A 175 6.43 -14.30 -18.42
CA CYS A 175 7.63 -15.11 -18.65
C CYS A 175 8.60 -15.08 -17.46
N ASP A 176 8.32 -14.28 -16.43
CA ASP A 176 9.22 -14.18 -15.28
C ASP A 176 9.17 -15.44 -14.40
N ARG A 177 10.33 -15.88 -13.93
CA ARG A 177 10.45 -17.12 -13.14
C ARG A 177 9.90 -16.94 -11.73
N ASP A 178 10.14 -15.78 -11.12
CA ASP A 178 9.76 -15.53 -9.73
C ASP A 178 8.28 -15.23 -9.61
N LEU A 179 7.72 -14.42 -10.52
CA LEU A 179 6.28 -14.21 -10.59
C LEU A 179 5.51 -15.51 -10.86
N ARG A 180 6.01 -16.37 -11.76
CA ARG A 180 5.41 -17.70 -11.99
C ARG A 180 5.44 -18.59 -10.75
N ARG A 181 6.53 -18.59 -9.99
CA ARG A 181 6.61 -19.35 -8.72
C ARG A 181 5.58 -18.87 -7.71
N ARG A 182 5.39 -17.55 -7.59
CA ARG A 182 4.39 -16.95 -6.70
C ARG A 182 2.96 -17.31 -7.11
N ILE A 183 2.62 -17.17 -8.39
CA ILE A 183 1.27 -17.48 -8.88
C ILE A 183 0.95 -18.98 -8.80
N ARG A 184 1.94 -19.86 -8.97
CA ARG A 184 1.76 -21.31 -8.76
C ARG A 184 1.33 -21.69 -7.34
N GLN A 185 1.57 -20.85 -6.34
CA GLN A 185 1.08 -21.10 -4.98
C GLN A 185 -0.41 -20.81 -4.85
N ILE A 186 -0.98 -20.02 -5.77
CA ILE A 186 -2.40 -19.68 -5.78
C ILE A 186 -3.15 -20.75 -6.59
N PRO A 187 -4.07 -21.52 -5.98
CA PRO A 187 -4.86 -22.51 -6.71
C PRO A 187 -5.94 -21.84 -7.57
N GLY A 188 -6.20 -22.41 -8.74
CA GLY A 188 -7.27 -21.99 -9.66
C GLY A 188 -6.90 -20.89 -10.64
N VAL A 189 -5.62 -20.51 -10.74
CA VAL A 189 -5.12 -19.46 -11.65
C VAL A 189 -4.28 -20.09 -12.74
N PRO A 190 -4.72 -20.02 -14.02
CA PRO A 190 -3.92 -20.48 -15.14
C PRO A 190 -2.77 -19.51 -15.46
N LEU A 191 -1.66 -20.07 -15.93
CA LEU A 191 -0.46 -19.33 -16.29
C LEU A 191 -0.14 -19.51 -17.76
N MET A 192 -0.04 -18.42 -18.50
CA MET A 192 0.38 -18.43 -19.89
C MET A 192 1.79 -17.85 -20.04
N TYR A 193 2.62 -18.49 -20.86
CA TYR A 193 4.01 -18.10 -21.08
C TYR A 193 4.42 -18.36 -22.53
N VAL A 194 5.46 -17.66 -22.98
CA VAL A 194 5.99 -17.82 -24.35
C VAL A 194 6.98 -18.98 -24.40
N VAL A 195 6.79 -19.90 -25.34
CA VAL A 195 7.73 -20.97 -25.66
C VAL A 195 8.05 -20.92 -27.15
N LYS A 196 9.30 -20.56 -27.48
CA LYS A 196 9.76 -20.39 -28.86
C LYS A 196 8.85 -19.40 -29.61
N ARG A 197 8.01 -19.89 -30.54
CA ARG A 197 7.07 -19.10 -31.37
C ARG A 197 5.60 -19.44 -31.10
N ARG A 198 5.27 -19.94 -29.90
CA ARG A 198 3.89 -20.24 -29.50
C ARG A 198 3.67 -19.86 -28.05
N TYR A 199 2.43 -19.57 -27.68
CA TYR A 199 2.04 -19.49 -26.28
C TYR A 199 1.69 -20.87 -25.76
N ALA A 200 2.08 -21.13 -24.53
CA ALA A 200 1.75 -22.34 -23.80
C ALA A 200 1.02 -21.94 -22.52
N ILE A 201 0.05 -22.76 -22.12
CA ILE A 201 -0.71 -22.57 -20.88
C ILE A 201 -0.43 -23.71 -19.90
N GLU A 202 -0.32 -23.34 -18.63
CA GLU A 202 -0.17 -24.23 -17.49
C GLU A 202 -1.47 -24.18 -16.67
N ARG A 203 -1.91 -25.33 -16.14
CA ARG A 203 -3.03 -25.46 -15.19
C ARG A 203 -4.42 -25.06 -15.71
N LEU A 204 -4.64 -25.09 -17.03
CA LEU A 204 -6.01 -25.05 -17.55
C LEU A 204 -6.56 -26.49 -17.54
N PRO A 205 -7.66 -26.76 -16.83
CA PRO A 205 -8.15 -28.13 -16.64
C PRO A 205 -8.89 -28.70 -17.86
N ASP A 206 -9.33 -27.84 -18.79
CA ASP A 206 -10.08 -28.22 -19.99
C ASP A 206 -9.18 -28.48 -21.22
N GLN A 207 -7.90 -28.08 -21.13
CA GLN A 207 -6.92 -28.43 -22.16
C GLN A 207 -6.12 -29.64 -21.70
N GLY A 208 -6.49 -30.81 -22.23
CA GLY A 208 -5.63 -31.98 -22.24
C GLY A 208 -4.23 -31.54 -22.65
N ALA A 209 -3.28 -31.72 -21.72
CA ALA A 209 -1.91 -31.29 -21.89
C ALA A 209 -1.36 -31.76 -23.24
N PRO A 210 -0.80 -30.89 -24.09
CA PRO A 210 0.04 -31.37 -25.17
C PRO A 210 1.32 -31.91 -24.52
N THR A 211 1.47 -33.23 -24.53
CA THR A 211 2.74 -33.94 -24.35
C THR A 211 3.75 -33.54 -25.42
#